data_AF-A0A8A0RK08-F1
#
_entry.id   AF-A0A8A0RK08-F1
#
_cell.length_a   1.000
_cell.length_b   1.000
_cell.length_c   1.000
_cell.angle_alpha   90.00
_cell.angle_beta   90.00
_cell.angle_gamma   90.00
#
_symmetry.space_group_name_H-M   'P 1'
#
loop_
_entity.id
_entity.type
_entity.pdbx_description
1 polymer ?
#
loop_
_entity_poly.entity_id
_entity_poly.type
_entity_poly.pdbx_seq_one_letter_code
_entity_poly.pdbx_strand_id
1 'polypeptide(L)'
;MVNWLKFLTNIITSEAFLEPAIMAILGYGIRLYGKNRKYRIILDITVDIVDYIEEHYKEWGIRGSEKMDKFLELFTEEFKKQIGRKPGKEELETARIRAEAQVQRARRLSNNKNK
;
A
#
# COMPACT_ATOMS: atom_id res chain seq x y z
N MET A 1 39.48 -20.64 -27.50
CA MET A 1 38.95 -19.66 -26.52
C MET A 1 37.44 -19.55 -26.77
N VAL A 2 36.62 -19.51 -25.72
CA VAL A 2 35.14 -19.40 -25.75
C VAL A 2 34.35 -20.70 -26.02
N ASN A 3 34.40 -21.66 -25.08
CA ASN A 3 33.38 -22.72 -24.95
C ASN A 3 32.38 -22.45 -23.81
N TRP A 4 32.65 -21.44 -22.99
CA TRP A 4 31.81 -21.05 -21.85
C TRP A 4 30.52 -20.33 -22.26
N LEU A 5 30.56 -19.50 -23.32
CA LEU A 5 29.37 -18.82 -23.83
C LEU A 5 28.35 -19.82 -24.41
N LYS A 6 28.81 -20.82 -25.19
CA LYS A 6 27.95 -21.87 -25.73
C LYS A 6 27.33 -22.74 -24.63
N PHE A 7 28.10 -23.00 -23.56
CA PHE A 7 27.62 -23.74 -22.40
C PHE A 7 26.55 -22.95 -21.63
N LEU A 8 26.77 -21.65 -21.39
CA LEU A 8 25.79 -20.77 -20.76
C LEU A 8 24.51 -20.64 -21.60
N THR A 9 24.63 -20.44 -22.92
CA THR A 9 23.44 -20.35 -23.79
C THR A 9 22.67 -21.67 -23.85
N ASN A 10 23.35 -22.83 -23.84
CA ASN A 10 22.67 -24.13 -23.82
C ASN A 10 21.98 -24.42 -22.49
N ILE A 11 22.53 -23.96 -21.35
CA ILE A 11 21.87 -24.09 -20.05
C ILE A 11 20.64 -23.19 -19.99
N ILE A 12 20.77 -21.92 -20.38
CA ILE A 12 19.68 -20.94 -20.33
C ILE A 12 18.56 -21.30 -21.31
N THR A 13 18.89 -21.96 -22.43
CA THR A 13 17.93 -22.42 -23.45
C THR A 13 17.49 -23.87 -23.22
N SER A 14 17.95 -24.54 -22.15
CA SER A 14 17.48 -25.88 -21.83
C SER A 14 16.05 -25.82 -21.28
N GLU A 15 15.19 -26.70 -21.76
CA GLU A 15 13.79 -26.81 -21.35
C GLU A 15 13.65 -27.02 -19.83
N ALA A 16 14.59 -27.79 -19.26
CA ALA A 16 14.72 -28.03 -17.82
C ALA A 16 15.09 -26.79 -16.98
N PHE A 17 15.64 -25.73 -17.58
CA PHE A 17 15.90 -24.45 -16.92
C PHE A 17 14.82 -23.41 -17.21
N LEU A 18 14.29 -23.40 -18.43
CA LEU A 18 13.26 -22.44 -18.86
C LEU A 18 11.96 -22.59 -18.08
N GLU A 19 11.46 -23.82 -17.88
CA GLU A 19 10.24 -24.05 -17.11
C GLU A 19 10.30 -23.49 -15.68
N PRO A 20 11.29 -23.84 -14.84
CA PRO A 20 11.39 -23.28 -13.48
C PRO A 20 11.69 -21.78 -13.48
N ALA A 21 12.44 -21.26 -14.47
CA ALA A 21 12.71 -19.83 -14.58
C ALA A 21 11.43 -19.03 -14.91
N ILE A 22 10.60 -19.52 -15.84
CA ILE A 22 9.31 -18.91 -16.17
C ILE A 22 8.39 -18.92 -14.95
N MET A 23 8.32 -20.04 -14.22
CA MET A 23 7.53 -20.11 -12.98
C MET A 23 8.03 -19.15 -11.91
N ALA A 24 9.34 -18.98 -11.76
CA ALA A 24 9.92 -18.02 -10.83
C ALA A 24 9.58 -16.57 -11.20
N ILE A 25 9.66 -16.21 -12.48
CA ILE A 25 9.32 -14.87 -12.99
C ILE A 25 7.83 -14.59 -12.83
N LEU A 26 6.96 -15.53 -13.21
CA LEU A 26 5.52 -15.39 -13.06
C LEU A 26 5.12 -15.31 -11.59
N GLY A 27 5.65 -16.20 -10.75
CA GLY A 27 5.39 -16.19 -9.31
C GLY A 27 5.85 -14.88 -8.65
N TYR A 28 7.03 -14.38 -9.02
CA TYR A 28 7.54 -13.10 -8.54
C TYR A 28 6.71 -11.92 -9.04
N GLY A 29 6.34 -11.90 -10.33
CA GLY A 29 5.53 -10.86 -10.96
C GLY A 29 4.14 -10.74 -10.36
N ILE A 30 3.45 -11.87 -10.15
CA ILE A 30 2.14 -11.92 -9.49
C ILE A 30 2.25 -11.39 -8.05
N ARG A 31 3.30 -11.79 -7.32
CA ARG A 31 3.54 -11.34 -5.94
C ARG A 31 3.82 -9.85 -5.86
N LEU A 32 4.58 -9.29 -6.80
CA LEU A 32 4.84 -7.85 -6.87
C LEU A 32 3.59 -7.06 -7.23
N TYR A 33 2.83 -7.54 -8.23
CA TYR A 33 1.62 -6.87 -8.70
C TYR A 33 0.53 -6.85 -7.61
N GLY A 34 0.34 -7.97 -6.91
CA GLY A 34 -0.58 -8.06 -5.78
C GLY A 34 -0.19 -7.13 -4.63
N LYS A 35 1.11 -7.01 -4.33
CA LYS A 35 1.61 -6.02 -3.35
C LYS A 35 1.29 -4.59 -3.78
N ASN A 36 1.60 -4.22 -5.02
CA ASN A 36 1.39 -2.85 -5.52
C ASN A 36 -0.08 -2.44 -5.50
N ARG A 37 -1.00 -3.33 -5.89
CA ARG A 37 -2.44 -3.05 -5.84
C ARG A 37 -2.92 -2.83 -4.40
N LYS A 38 -2.52 -3.72 -3.48
CA LYS A 38 -2.89 -3.60 -2.06
C LYS A 38 -2.37 -2.29 -1.46
N TYR A 39 -1.12 -1.91 -1.72
CA TYR A 39 -0.57 -0.65 -1.21
C TYR A 39 -1.28 0.58 -1.78
N ARG A 40 -1.67 0.54 -3.06
CA ARG A 40 -2.45 1.62 -3.67
C ARG A 40 -3.82 1.77 -3.02
N ILE A 41 -4.53 0.66 -2.81
CA ILE A 41 -5.84 0.65 -2.14
C ILE A 41 -5.74 1.24 -0.72
N ILE A 42 -4.72 0.86 0.06
CA ILE A 42 -4.50 1.43 1.39
C ILE A 42 -4.30 2.95 1.30
N LEU A 43 -3.52 3.41 0.33
CA LEU A 43 -3.26 4.83 0.12
C LEU A 43 -4.54 5.60 -0.21
N ASP A 44 -5.30 5.12 -1.19
CA ASP A 44 -6.51 5.79 -1.67
C ASP A 44 -7.54 5.89 -0.53
N ILE A 45 -7.84 4.78 0.14
CA ILE A 45 -8.76 4.75 1.30
C ILE A 45 -8.27 5.68 2.42
N THR A 46 -6.96 5.72 2.67
CA THR A 46 -6.40 6.54 3.75
C THR A 46 -6.63 8.03 3.48
N VAL A 47 -6.40 8.49 2.25
CA VAL A 47 -6.58 9.90 1.87
C VAL A 47 -8.06 10.28 2.00
N ASP A 48 -8.94 9.49 1.40
CA ASP A 48 -10.39 9.76 1.39
C ASP A 48 -10.95 9.87 2.81
N ILE A 49 -10.58 8.95 3.70
CA ILE A 49 -11.09 8.94 5.08
C ILE A 49 -10.50 10.07 5.91
N VAL A 50 -9.21 10.37 5.76
CA VAL A 50 -8.59 11.49 6.48
C VAL A 50 -9.26 12.81 6.10
N ASP A 51 -9.48 13.03 4.81
CA ASP A 51 -10.12 14.25 4.33
C ASP A 51 -11.58 14.33 4.83
N TYR A 52 -12.32 13.22 4.75
CA TYR A 52 -13.70 13.13 5.29
C TYR A 52 -13.77 13.45 6.79
N ILE A 53 -12.82 12.93 7.59
CA ILE A 53 -12.74 13.23 9.02
C ILE A 53 -12.37 14.70 9.24
N GLU A 54 -11.40 15.26 8.51
CA GLU A 54 -11.02 16.66 8.65
C GLU A 54 -12.15 17.63 8.27
N GLU A 55 -13.07 17.22 7.39
CA GLU A 55 -14.28 17.98 7.06
C GLU A 55 -15.33 17.92 8.18
N HIS A 56 -15.57 16.74 8.76
CA HIS A 56 -16.74 16.50 9.64
C HIS A 56 -16.42 16.43 11.14
N TYR A 57 -15.15 16.40 11.54
CA TYR A 57 -14.79 16.17 12.95
C TYR A 57 -15.41 17.19 13.92
N LYS A 58 -15.62 18.44 13.47
CA LYS A 58 -16.21 19.49 14.29
C LYS A 58 -17.69 19.20 14.59
N GLU A 59 -18.40 18.66 13.61
CA GLU A 59 -19.82 18.31 13.70
C GLU A 59 -20.02 17.09 14.61
N TRP A 60 -19.11 16.11 14.53
CA TRP A 60 -19.12 14.94 15.40
C TRP A 60 -18.56 15.22 16.80
N GLY A 61 -17.98 16.40 17.03
CA GLY A 61 -17.36 16.78 18.30
C GLY A 61 -16.07 16.03 18.64
N ILE A 62 -15.50 15.25 17.70
CA ILE A 62 -14.32 14.40 17.94
C ILE A 62 -13.01 15.18 17.82
N ARG A 63 -12.04 14.90 18.71
CA ARG A 63 -10.74 15.60 18.72
C ARG A 63 -9.57 14.67 19.01
N GLY A 64 -8.38 15.08 18.59
CA GLY A 64 -7.13 14.41 18.96
C GLY A 64 -7.12 12.92 18.59
N SER A 65 -6.99 12.06 19.60
CA SER A 65 -6.97 10.59 19.44
C SER A 65 -8.27 10.00 18.90
N GLU A 66 -9.41 10.62 19.18
CA GLU A 66 -10.72 10.14 18.72
C GLU A 66 -10.84 10.18 17.20
N LYS A 67 -10.15 11.13 16.55
CA LYS A 67 -10.04 11.16 15.08
C LYS A 67 -9.34 9.91 14.54
N MET A 68 -8.30 9.44 15.24
CA MET A 68 -7.56 8.25 14.84
C MET A 68 -8.37 6.98 15.06
N ASP A 69 -9.12 6.90 16.16
CA ASP A 69 -10.02 5.78 16.42
C ASP A 69 -11.12 5.72 15.35
N LYS A 70 -11.69 6.86 15.00
CA LYS A 70 -12.68 6.96 13.91
C LYS A 70 -12.08 6.61 12.55
N PHE A 71 -10.85 7.04 12.29
CA PHE A 71 -10.12 6.66 11.09
C PHE A 71 -9.96 5.14 10.99
N LEU A 72 -9.55 4.45 12.05
CA LEU A 72 -9.34 3.01 12.03
C LEU A 72 -10.64 2.22 11.85
N GLU A 73 -11.73 2.71 12.44
CA GLU A 73 -13.08 2.18 12.24
C GLU A 73 -13.47 2.26 10.76
N LEU A 74 -13.49 3.47 10.19
CA LEU A 74 -13.88 3.69 8.79
C LEU A 74 -12.93 2.97 7.82
N PHE A 75 -11.63 2.96 8.09
CA PHE A 75 -10.64 2.29 7.27
C PHE A 75 -10.89 0.79 7.25
N THR A 76 -11.24 0.20 8.38
CA THR A 76 -11.55 -1.24 8.47
C THR A 76 -12.77 -1.59 7.62
N GLU A 77 -13.79 -0.73 7.61
CA GLU A 77 -14.99 -0.94 6.81
C GLU A 77 -14.71 -0.81 5.31
N GLU A 78 -14.08 0.27 4.88
CA GLU A 78 -13.77 0.51 3.47
C GLU A 78 -12.75 -0.49 2.91
N PHE A 79 -11.74 -0.84 3.70
CA PHE A 79 -10.79 -1.88 3.30
C PHE A 79 -11.48 -3.22 3.09
N LYS A 80 -12.42 -3.58 3.99
CA LYS A 80 -13.20 -4.81 3.85
C LYS A 80 -14.08 -4.79 2.60
N LYS A 81 -14.69 -3.66 2.25
CA LYS A 81 -15.49 -3.50 1.03
C LYS A 81 -14.64 -3.71 -0.24
N GLN A 82 -13.44 -3.16 -0.29
CA GLN A 82 -12.59 -3.23 -1.50
C GLN A 82 -11.78 -4.53 -1.63
N ILE A 83 -11.30 -5.09 -0.52
CA ILE A 83 -10.39 -6.25 -0.51
C ILE A 83 -11.14 -7.56 -0.18
N GLY A 84 -12.34 -7.48 0.40
CA GLY A 84 -13.15 -8.64 0.78
C GLY A 84 -12.76 -9.30 2.11
N ARG A 85 -11.81 -8.72 2.85
CA ARG A 85 -11.42 -9.19 4.19
C ARG A 85 -11.05 -8.03 5.12
N LYS A 86 -11.05 -8.28 6.42
CA LYS A 86 -10.54 -7.31 7.40
C LYS A 86 -9.04 -7.04 7.19
N PRO A 87 -8.57 -5.81 7.45
CA PRO A 87 -7.15 -5.50 7.43
C PRO A 87 -6.42 -6.25 8.56
N GLY A 88 -5.21 -6.74 8.25
CA GLY A 88 -4.29 -7.29 9.23
C GLY A 88 -3.50 -6.20 9.96
N LYS A 89 -2.69 -6.60 10.94
CA LYS A 89 -1.91 -5.66 11.77
C LYS A 89 -1.00 -4.75 10.94
N GLU A 90 -0.24 -5.31 10.00
CA GLU A 90 0.66 -4.53 9.12
C GLU A 90 -0.09 -3.50 8.27
N GLU A 91 -1.31 -3.82 7.84
CA GLU A 91 -2.12 -2.94 6.98
C GLU A 91 -2.68 -1.77 7.79
N LEU A 92 -3.15 -2.04 9.01
CA LEU A 92 -3.60 -1.02 9.95
C LEU A 92 -2.45 -0.10 10.36
N GLU A 93 -1.28 -0.66 10.65
CA GLU A 93 -0.09 0.13 11.00
C GLU A 93 0.37 0.99 9.82
N THR A 94 0.40 0.43 8.61
CA THR A 94 0.69 1.18 7.39
C THR A 94 -0.31 2.33 7.20
N ALA A 95 -1.60 2.06 7.36
CA ALA A 95 -2.64 3.08 7.24
C ALA A 95 -2.49 4.20 8.27
N ARG A 96 -2.19 3.86 9.53
CA ARG A 96 -1.96 4.83 10.61
C ARG A 96 -0.77 5.76 10.30
N ILE A 97 0.38 5.19 9.95
CA ILE A 97 1.59 5.98 9.60
C ILE A 97 1.29 6.92 8.43
N ARG A 98 0.53 6.45 7.44
CA ARG A 98 0.15 7.23 6.25
C ARG A 98 -0.81 8.36 6.61
N ALA A 99 -1.81 8.10 7.45
CA ALA A 99 -2.74 9.10 7.92
C ALA A 99 -2.02 10.22 8.69
N GLU A 100 -1.11 9.86 9.61
CA GLU A 100 -0.30 10.83 10.34
C GLU A 100 0.58 11.67 9.40
N ALA A 101 1.22 11.04 8.41
CA ALA A 101 2.02 11.73 7.41
C ALA A 101 1.17 12.71 6.58
N GLN A 102 -0.06 12.35 6.22
CA GLN A 102 -1.00 13.20 5.49
C GLN A 102 -1.37 14.44 6.29
N VAL A 103 -1.77 14.26 7.56
CA VAL A 103 -2.10 15.37 8.47
C VAL A 103 -0.90 16.30 8.67
N GLN A 104 0.31 15.74 8.84
CA GLN A 104 1.53 16.55 8.96
C GLN A 104 1.83 17.37 7.71
N ARG A 105 1.62 16.79 6.51
CA ARG A 105 1.77 17.51 5.24
C ARG A 105 0.79 18.68 5.14
N ALA A 106 -0.48 18.45 5.47
CA ALA A 106 -1.50 19.50 5.48
C ALA A 106 -1.12 20.65 6.42
N ARG A 107 -0.64 20.34 7.64
CA ARG A 107 -0.15 21.36 8.60
C ARG A 107 1.05 22.16 8.09
N ARG A 108 1.98 21.52 7.38
CA ARG A 108 3.13 22.22 6.80
C ARG A 108 2.68 23.17 5.68
N LEU A 109 1.75 22.73 4.84
CA LEU A 109 1.19 23.56 3.77
C LEU A 109 0.41 24.76 4.31
N SER A 110 -0.39 24.57 5.38
CA SER A 110 -1.10 25.68 6.02
C SER A 110 -0.13 26.69 6.64
N ASN A 111 0.93 26.22 7.32
CA ASN A 111 1.91 27.10 7.93
C ASN A 111 2.74 27.89 6.91
N ASN A 112 3.02 27.31 5.74
CA ASN A 112 3.78 27.99 4.69
C ASN A 112 2.95 29.05 3.95
N LYS A 113 1.62 28.91 3.90
CA LYS A 113 0.71 29.93 3.34
C LYS A 113 0.56 31.19 4.21
N ASN A 114 0.83 31.07 5.52
CA ASN A 114 0.69 32.16 6.49
C ASN A 114 2.01 32.92 6.75
N LYS A 115 3.04 32.64 5.95
CA LYS A 115 4.36 33.30 5.98
C LYS A 115 4.51 34.20 4.76
#